data_AF-A0AAD6FCW3-F1
#
_entry.id   AF-A0AAD6FCW3-F1
#
_cell.length_a   1.000
_cell.length_b   1.000
_cell.length_c   1.000
_cell.angle_alpha   90.00
_cell.angle_beta   90.00
_cell.angle_gamma   90.00
#
_symmetry.space_group_name_H-M   'P 1'
#
loop_
_entity.id
_entity.type
_entity.pdbx_description
1 polymer ?
#
loop_
_entity_poly.entity_id
_entity_poly.type
_entity_poly.pdbx_seq_one_letter_code
_entity_poly.pdbx_strand_id
1 'polypeptide(L)'
;MGHSSVCVTPVLYEDNGATFTCRRRNNATATASVTLNVTYRPQLSGSEEVSVEEESMLVLQCDIWANPPVSSVSWSLNGSAVDLLAGGFSVTNDGFTSTISADKVEKSLHEGTYQCTAESPTYGSHNKKFIVTLTDKTLTIPLMPFIAGLVVVFFTVLLAVASRWNRIRKCCK
;
A
#
# COMPACT_ATOMS: atom_id res chain seq x y z
N MET A 1 -7.43 -10.36 -56.73
CA MET A 1 -8.04 -9.78 -55.52
C MET A 1 -6.95 -9.67 -54.46
N GLY A 2 -6.68 -8.47 -53.94
CA GLY A 2 -5.57 -8.26 -53.01
C GLY A 2 -5.99 -8.61 -51.58
N HIS A 3 -5.16 -9.35 -50.86
CA HIS A 3 -5.30 -9.59 -49.43
C HIS A 3 -4.21 -8.80 -48.69
N SER A 4 -4.57 -8.13 -47.60
CA SER A 4 -3.63 -7.45 -46.72
C SER A 4 -3.71 -8.13 -45.35
N SER A 5 -2.58 -8.54 -44.81
CA SER A 5 -2.47 -9.21 -43.51
C SER A 5 -1.47 -8.51 -42.61
N VAL A 6 -1.73 -8.51 -41.31
CA VAL A 6 -0.80 -8.09 -40.26
C VAL A 6 -0.62 -9.24 -39.29
N CYS A 7 0.61 -9.46 -38.85
CA CYS A 7 0.96 -10.48 -37.86
C CYS A 7 1.43 -9.78 -36.58
N VAL A 8 0.91 -10.21 -35.43
CA VAL A 8 1.29 -9.69 -34.11
C VAL A 8 1.98 -10.82 -33.35
N THR A 9 3.27 -10.68 -33.09
CA THR A 9 4.08 -11.69 -32.39
C THR A 9 5.27 -11.04 -31.67
N PRO A 10 5.49 -11.29 -30.36
CA PRO A 10 4.62 -12.06 -29.46
C PRO A 10 3.32 -11.31 -29.13
N VAL A 11 2.28 -12.05 -28.74
CA VAL A 11 1.04 -11.46 -28.18
C VAL A 11 1.22 -11.34 -26.67
N LEU A 12 1.06 -10.12 -26.15
CA LEU A 12 1.16 -9.79 -24.73
C LEU A 12 -0.24 -9.49 -24.16
N TYR A 13 -0.41 -9.60 -22.84
CA TYR A 13 -1.71 -9.33 -22.19
C TYR A 13 -2.15 -7.86 -22.37
N GLU A 14 -1.18 -6.95 -22.49
CA GLU A 14 -1.38 -5.52 -22.77
C GLU A 14 -1.89 -5.23 -24.20
N ASP A 15 -1.79 -6.20 -25.12
CA ASP A 15 -2.40 -6.09 -26.46
C ASP A 15 -3.93 -6.28 -26.43
N ASN A 16 -4.51 -6.68 -25.30
CA ASN A 16 -5.95 -6.84 -25.17
C ASN A 16 -6.68 -5.51 -25.39
N GLY A 17 -7.65 -5.47 -26.29
CA GLY A 17 -8.37 -4.26 -26.67
C GLY A 17 -7.65 -3.40 -27.73
N ALA A 18 -6.42 -3.77 -28.15
CA ALA A 18 -5.74 -3.09 -29.24
C ALA A 18 -6.55 -3.21 -30.54
N THR A 19 -6.76 -2.08 -31.23
CA THR A 19 -7.55 -2.03 -32.47
C THR A 19 -6.66 -1.74 -33.67
N PHE A 20 -6.61 -2.70 -34.59
CA PHE A 20 -5.87 -2.60 -35.84
C PHE A 20 -6.81 -2.13 -36.94
N THR A 21 -6.46 -1.06 -37.65
CA THR A 21 -7.26 -0.51 -38.74
C THR A 21 -6.49 -0.57 -40.05
N CYS A 22 -6.99 -1.35 -41.00
CA CYS A 22 -6.52 -1.36 -42.38
C CYS A 22 -7.22 -0.23 -43.15
N ARG A 23 -6.44 0.64 -43.79
CA ARG A 23 -6.94 1.73 -44.65
C ARG A 23 -6.43 1.57 -46.06
N ARG A 24 -7.33 1.70 -47.05
CA ARG A 24 -6.93 1.66 -48.45
C ARG A 24 -6.14 2.93 -48.83
N ARG A 25 -4.97 2.77 -49.43
CA ARG A 25 -4.10 3.90 -49.83
C ARG A 25 -4.83 4.99 -50.63
N ASN A 26 -5.58 4.57 -51.66
CA ASN A 26 -6.24 5.48 -52.60
C ASN A 26 -7.71 5.78 -52.23
N ASN A 27 -8.19 5.33 -51.08
CA ASN A 27 -9.50 5.74 -50.57
C ASN A 27 -9.51 5.70 -49.04
N ALA A 28 -9.43 6.88 -48.45
CA ALA A 28 -9.38 7.06 -47.01
C ALA A 28 -10.60 6.55 -46.25
N THR A 29 -11.77 6.53 -46.89
CA THR A 29 -13.03 6.10 -46.28
C THR A 29 -13.22 4.59 -46.33
N ALA A 30 -12.41 3.88 -47.13
CA ALA A 30 -12.39 2.43 -47.18
C ALA A 30 -11.45 1.90 -46.08
N THR A 31 -12.02 1.67 -44.89
CA THR A 31 -11.33 1.10 -43.74
C THR A 31 -11.97 -0.21 -43.27
N ALA A 32 -11.16 -1.06 -42.64
CA ALA A 32 -11.61 -2.24 -41.92
C ALA A 32 -10.83 -2.31 -40.60
N SER A 33 -11.51 -2.55 -39.49
CA SER A 33 -10.91 -2.56 -38.15
C SER A 33 -11.17 -3.89 -37.46
N VAL A 34 -10.20 -4.35 -36.67
CA VAL A 34 -10.31 -5.53 -35.81
C VAL A 34 -9.74 -5.19 -34.44
N THR A 35 -10.46 -5.56 -33.39
CA THR A 35 -10.01 -5.40 -32.00
C THR A 35 -9.57 -6.75 -31.47
N LEU A 36 -8.37 -6.82 -30.90
CA LEU A 36 -7.86 -8.05 -30.31
C LEU A 36 -8.56 -8.32 -28.98
N ASN A 37 -9.01 -9.56 -28.79
CA ASN A 37 -9.45 -10.08 -27.50
C ASN A 37 -8.43 -11.11 -27.03
N VAL A 38 -7.48 -10.67 -26.20
CA VAL A 38 -6.39 -11.51 -25.69
C VAL A 38 -6.81 -12.02 -24.32
N THR A 39 -6.98 -13.33 -24.19
CA THR A 39 -7.29 -13.97 -22.90
C THR A 39 -6.01 -14.36 -22.17
N TYR A 40 -5.95 -14.08 -20.87
CA TYR A 40 -4.79 -14.32 -20.03
C TYR A 40 -5.20 -14.55 -18.57
N ARG A 41 -4.35 -15.29 -17.84
CA ARG A 41 -4.53 -15.55 -16.41
C ARG A 41 -4.43 -14.26 -15.59
N PRO A 42 -5.10 -14.16 -14.42
CA PRO A 42 -5.00 -13.00 -13.55
C PRO A 42 -3.54 -12.59 -13.28
N GLN A 43 -3.21 -11.33 -13.56
CA GLN A 43 -1.98 -10.67 -13.15
C GLN A 43 -2.33 -9.75 -11.98
N LEU A 44 -1.70 -10.01 -10.83
CA LEU A 44 -1.97 -9.31 -9.58
C LEU A 44 -0.78 -8.42 -9.21
N SER A 45 -1.03 -7.16 -8.88
CA SER A 45 -0.01 -6.20 -8.46
C SER A 45 -0.38 -5.48 -7.16
N GLY A 46 0.63 -4.92 -6.50
CA GLY A 46 0.50 -4.21 -5.22
C GLY A 46 1.85 -4.13 -4.50
N SER A 47 1.93 -3.28 -3.47
CA SER A 47 3.16 -3.07 -2.68
C SER A 47 3.54 -4.33 -1.90
N GLU A 48 4.70 -4.92 -2.20
CA GLU A 48 5.10 -6.19 -1.60
C GLU A 48 5.50 -6.07 -0.13
N GLU A 49 6.18 -5.01 0.24
CA GLU A 49 6.58 -4.71 1.61
C GLU A 49 5.92 -3.39 2.04
N VAL A 50 5.23 -3.43 3.18
CA VAL A 50 4.51 -2.27 3.73
C VAL A 50 4.90 -2.11 5.19
N SER A 51 5.61 -1.04 5.50
CA SER A 51 5.90 -0.65 6.87
C SER A 51 4.95 0.44 7.31
N VAL A 52 4.29 0.23 8.46
CA VAL A 52 3.25 1.13 8.95
C VAL A 52 3.49 1.39 10.44
N GLU A 53 3.25 2.62 10.89
CA GLU A 53 3.39 2.94 12.33
C GLU A 53 2.19 2.42 13.12
N GLU A 54 2.42 1.98 14.36
CA GLU A 54 1.33 1.60 15.25
C GLU A 54 0.32 2.75 15.45
N GLU A 55 -0.96 2.41 15.61
CA GLU A 55 -2.11 3.32 15.69
C GLU A 55 -2.42 4.13 14.41
N SER A 56 -1.67 3.94 13.33
CA SER A 56 -1.94 4.58 12.03
C SER A 56 -2.85 3.72 11.15
N MET A 57 -3.23 4.24 9.98
CA MET A 57 -4.10 3.56 9.02
C MET A 57 -3.27 2.65 8.11
N LEU A 58 -3.69 1.39 7.97
CA LEU A 58 -3.19 0.47 6.95
C LEU A 58 -4.14 0.46 5.75
N VAL A 59 -3.58 0.52 4.55
CA VAL A 59 -4.29 0.31 3.29
C VAL A 59 -3.42 -0.57 2.39
N LEU A 60 -3.93 -1.74 2.01
CA LEU A 60 -3.32 -2.61 1.02
C LEU A 60 -4.20 -2.65 -0.22
N GLN A 61 -3.61 -2.40 -1.37
CA GLN A 61 -4.29 -2.42 -2.67
C GLN A 61 -3.74 -3.56 -3.52
N CYS A 62 -4.67 -4.34 -4.11
CA CYS A 62 -4.40 -5.43 -5.01
C CYS A 62 -5.07 -5.14 -6.36
N ASP A 63 -4.29 -4.74 -7.36
CA ASP A 63 -4.81 -4.56 -8.72
C ASP A 63 -4.85 -5.90 -9.43
N ILE A 64 -5.92 -6.14 -10.19
CA ILE A 64 -6.29 -7.41 -10.80
C ILE A 64 -6.53 -7.18 -12.29
N TRP A 65 -5.59 -7.65 -13.10
CA TRP A 65 -5.72 -7.64 -14.55
C TRP A 65 -6.01 -9.06 -15.03
N ALA A 66 -7.20 -9.29 -15.55
CA ALA A 66 -7.61 -10.61 -16.03
C ALA A 66 -8.55 -10.50 -17.22
N ASN A 67 -8.40 -11.42 -18.18
CA ASN A 67 -9.38 -11.59 -19.23
C ASN A 67 -9.55 -13.09 -19.56
N PRO A 68 -10.72 -13.70 -19.32
CA PRO A 68 -11.96 -13.10 -18.80
C PRO A 68 -11.83 -12.58 -17.34
N PRO A 69 -12.78 -11.74 -16.87
CA PRO A 69 -12.79 -11.25 -15.49
C PRO A 69 -12.79 -12.37 -14.45
N VAL A 70 -12.24 -12.09 -13.27
CA VAL A 70 -12.23 -13.01 -12.13
C VAL A 70 -13.63 -13.18 -11.55
N SER A 71 -13.92 -14.34 -10.96
CA SER A 71 -15.21 -14.63 -10.33
C SER A 71 -15.30 -14.13 -8.88
N SER A 72 -14.17 -14.08 -8.18
CA SER A 72 -14.11 -13.63 -6.79
C SER A 72 -12.70 -13.24 -6.38
N VAL A 73 -12.60 -12.38 -5.36
CA VAL A 73 -11.34 -12.02 -4.72
C VAL A 73 -11.51 -12.16 -3.21
N SER A 74 -10.48 -12.68 -2.54
CA SER A 74 -10.47 -12.88 -1.10
C SER A 74 -9.14 -12.47 -0.49
N TRP A 75 -9.19 -12.09 0.79
CA TRP A 75 -8.01 -11.73 1.58
C TRP A 75 -7.82 -12.74 2.70
N SER A 76 -6.56 -13.12 2.93
CA SER A 76 -6.13 -13.89 4.09
C SER A 76 -4.97 -13.19 4.79
N LEU A 77 -4.88 -13.37 6.09
CA LEU A 77 -3.78 -12.93 6.94
C LEU A 77 -3.17 -14.16 7.61
N ASN A 78 -1.86 -14.35 7.44
CA ASN A 78 -1.11 -15.48 8.01
C ASN A 78 -1.72 -16.85 7.65
N GLY A 79 -2.26 -16.97 6.43
CA GLY A 79 -2.86 -18.19 5.89
C GLY A 79 -4.30 -18.46 6.34
N SER A 80 -4.90 -17.60 7.17
CA SER A 80 -6.30 -17.68 7.58
C SER A 80 -7.11 -16.56 6.96
N ALA A 81 -8.40 -16.78 6.69
CA ALA A 81 -9.27 -15.71 6.22
C ALA A 81 -9.25 -14.53 7.21
N VAL A 82 -9.25 -13.31 6.69
CA VAL A 82 -9.22 -12.10 7.53
C VAL A 82 -10.51 -12.03 8.35
N ASP A 83 -10.37 -11.82 9.67
CA ASP A 83 -11.50 -11.51 10.54
C ASP A 83 -11.81 -10.02 10.51
N LEU A 84 -12.85 -9.65 9.75
CA LEU A 84 -13.26 -8.25 9.56
C LEU A 84 -13.69 -7.56 10.85
N LEU A 85 -14.30 -8.32 11.79
CA LEU A 85 -14.85 -7.74 13.02
C LEU A 85 -13.79 -7.63 14.10
N ALA A 86 -13.08 -8.73 14.39
CA ALA A 86 -12.07 -8.75 15.43
C ALA A 86 -10.83 -7.92 15.05
N GLY A 87 -10.46 -7.93 13.77
CA GLY A 87 -9.34 -7.14 13.23
C GLY A 87 -9.73 -5.74 12.76
N GLY A 88 -10.99 -5.32 12.86
CA GLY A 88 -11.41 -3.98 12.43
C GLY A 88 -11.12 -3.67 10.96
N PHE A 89 -11.12 -4.68 10.10
CA PHE A 89 -10.81 -4.53 8.69
C PHE A 89 -12.04 -4.14 7.87
N SER A 90 -11.82 -3.32 6.85
CA SER A 90 -12.77 -3.04 5.78
C SER A 90 -12.21 -3.53 4.45
N VAL A 91 -13.04 -4.20 3.66
CA VAL A 91 -12.66 -4.69 2.32
C VAL A 91 -13.56 -4.08 1.27
N THR A 92 -12.95 -3.52 0.23
CA THR A 92 -13.64 -3.06 -0.98
C THR A 92 -13.13 -3.82 -2.19
N ASN A 93 -14.02 -4.04 -3.16
CA ASN A 93 -13.70 -4.70 -4.41
C ASN A 93 -14.58 -4.12 -5.52
N ASP A 94 -13.98 -3.68 -6.61
CA ASP A 94 -14.68 -3.14 -7.79
C ASP A 94 -14.53 -4.04 -9.04
N GLY A 95 -13.97 -5.25 -8.87
CA GLY A 95 -13.66 -6.21 -9.93
C GLY A 95 -12.29 -6.06 -10.59
N PHE A 96 -11.67 -4.87 -10.50
CA PHE A 96 -10.32 -4.60 -11.02
C PHE A 96 -9.33 -4.33 -9.91
N THR A 97 -9.79 -3.82 -8.78
CA THR A 97 -9.00 -3.46 -7.62
C THR A 97 -9.71 -3.96 -6.38
N SER A 98 -8.97 -4.67 -5.52
CA SER A 98 -9.41 -5.00 -4.17
C SER A 98 -8.55 -4.31 -3.15
N THR A 99 -9.18 -3.67 -2.17
CA THR A 99 -8.48 -2.97 -1.10
C THR A 99 -8.91 -3.54 0.24
N ILE A 100 -7.96 -3.77 1.13
CA ILE A 100 -8.20 -4.06 2.54
C ILE A 100 -7.56 -2.95 3.38
N SER A 101 -8.30 -2.43 4.36
CA SER A 101 -7.83 -1.34 5.21
C SER A 101 -8.21 -1.54 6.67
N ALA A 102 -7.44 -0.94 7.56
CA ALA A 102 -7.72 -0.83 8.99
C ALA A 102 -7.36 0.58 9.47
N ASP A 103 -8.28 1.27 10.15
CA ASP A 103 -8.09 2.68 10.53
C ASP A 103 -7.02 2.88 11.62
N LYS A 104 -6.88 1.89 12.51
CA LYS A 104 -5.91 1.88 13.60
C LYS A 104 -5.30 0.51 13.73
N VAL A 105 -4.01 0.43 13.42
CA VAL A 105 -3.27 -0.83 13.40
C VAL A 105 -2.61 -1.12 14.74
N GLU A 106 -2.62 -2.39 15.11
CA GLU A 106 -2.01 -2.97 16.30
C GLU A 106 -1.14 -4.15 15.87
N LYS A 107 0.07 -4.25 16.43
CA LYS A 107 1.06 -5.26 16.05
C LYS A 107 0.57 -6.69 16.19
N SER A 108 -0.16 -6.98 17.26
CA SER A 108 -0.65 -8.33 17.56
C SER A 108 -1.71 -8.84 16.56
N LEU A 109 -2.45 -7.92 15.92
CA LEU A 109 -3.60 -8.22 15.07
C LEU A 109 -3.32 -8.00 13.57
N HIS A 110 -2.49 -7.01 13.24
CA HIS A 110 -2.36 -6.51 11.87
C HIS A 110 -0.98 -6.78 11.26
N GLU A 111 0.03 -7.14 12.05
CA GLU A 111 1.34 -7.53 11.53
C GLU A 111 1.28 -8.94 10.92
N GLY A 112 1.88 -9.11 9.76
CA GLY A 112 1.96 -10.44 9.13
C GLY A 112 1.96 -10.43 7.62
N THR A 113 1.70 -11.60 7.06
CA THR A 113 1.65 -11.82 5.61
C THR A 113 0.21 -11.84 5.15
N TYR A 114 -0.17 -10.82 4.39
CA TYR A 114 -1.47 -10.75 3.72
C TYR A 114 -1.37 -11.39 2.35
N GLN A 115 -2.46 -12.02 1.91
CA GLN A 115 -2.55 -12.61 0.59
C GLN A 115 -3.89 -12.28 -0.05
N CYS A 116 -3.83 -11.55 -1.16
CA CYS A 116 -4.93 -11.31 -2.06
C CYS A 116 -5.01 -12.49 -3.03
N THR A 117 -6.13 -13.20 -3.05
CA THR A 117 -6.36 -14.37 -3.90
C THR A 117 -7.52 -14.11 -4.84
N ALA A 118 -7.27 -14.20 -6.15
CA ALA A 118 -8.24 -14.01 -7.20
C ALA A 118 -8.54 -15.34 -7.90
N GLU A 119 -9.83 -15.66 -7.99
CA GLU A 119 -10.32 -16.89 -8.64
C GLU A 119 -10.74 -16.59 -10.08
N SER A 120 -10.15 -17.30 -11.03
CA SER A 120 -10.56 -17.28 -12.43
C SER A 120 -11.31 -18.56 -12.79
N PRO A 121 -12.49 -18.49 -13.43
CA PRO A 121 -13.20 -19.68 -13.92
C PRO A 121 -12.37 -20.53 -14.88
N THR A 122 -11.47 -19.90 -15.64
CA THR A 122 -10.69 -20.55 -16.70
C THR A 122 -9.26 -20.87 -16.26
N TYR A 123 -8.66 -20.00 -15.45
CA TYR A 123 -7.23 -20.08 -15.10
C TYR A 123 -6.97 -20.48 -13.65
N GLY A 124 -8.02 -20.75 -12.87
CA GLY A 124 -7.94 -21.12 -11.46
C GLY A 124 -7.51 -19.97 -10.56
N SER A 125 -6.98 -20.33 -9.40
CA SER A 125 -6.58 -19.40 -8.34
C SER A 125 -5.20 -18.82 -8.56
N HIS A 126 -5.08 -17.49 -8.45
CA HIS A 126 -3.80 -16.76 -8.46
C HIS A 126 -3.75 -15.82 -7.27
N ASN A 127 -2.56 -15.58 -6.72
CA ASN A 127 -2.43 -14.76 -5.51
C ASN A 127 -1.22 -13.82 -5.52
N LYS A 128 -1.33 -12.72 -4.78
CA LYS A 128 -0.25 -11.78 -4.47
C LYS A 128 -0.09 -11.67 -2.96
N LYS A 129 1.15 -11.73 -2.50
CA LYS A 129 1.54 -11.58 -1.08
C LYS A 129 2.00 -10.16 -0.78
N PHE A 130 1.69 -9.72 0.44
CA PHE A 130 2.07 -8.45 1.03
C PHE A 130 2.63 -8.73 2.42
N ILE A 131 3.81 -8.23 2.73
CA ILE A 131 4.48 -8.39 4.01
C ILE A 131 4.31 -7.06 4.75
N VAL A 132 3.54 -7.10 5.83
CA VAL A 132 3.25 -5.91 6.65
C VAL A 132 4.04 -5.99 7.94
N THR A 133 4.83 -4.95 8.22
CA THR A 133 5.63 -4.80 9.43
C THR A 133 5.21 -3.54 10.19
N LEU A 134 4.97 -3.64 11.50
CA LEU A 134 4.58 -2.49 12.32
C LEU A 134 5.78 -1.93 13.07
N THR A 135 6.01 -0.63 12.89
CA THR A 135 7.00 0.14 13.65
C THR A 135 6.33 0.82 14.83
N ASP A 136 6.97 0.77 15.99
CA ASP A 136 6.47 1.44 17.19
C ASP A 136 6.33 2.94 16.93
N LYS A 137 5.25 3.53 17.45
CA LYS A 137 5.03 4.96 17.33
C LYS A 137 6.17 5.73 18.00
N THR A 138 6.85 6.59 17.24
CA THR A 138 7.88 7.43 17.83
C THR A 138 7.23 8.55 18.66
N LEU A 139 7.37 8.49 19.98
CA LEU A 139 7.02 9.60 20.87
C LEU A 139 8.02 10.73 20.61
N THR A 140 7.67 11.66 19.71
CA THR A 140 8.44 12.89 19.49
C THR A 140 8.30 13.80 20.70
N ILE A 141 9.06 13.52 21.77
CA ILE A 141 9.18 14.45 22.88
C ILE A 141 9.83 15.72 22.31
N PRO A 142 9.20 16.89 22.43
CA PRO A 142 9.78 18.12 21.92
C PRO A 142 11.07 18.40 22.71
N LEU A 143 12.20 18.20 22.05
CA LEU A 143 13.54 18.30 22.67
C LEU A 143 13.79 19.71 23.23
N MET A 144 13.28 20.74 22.54
CA MET A 144 13.42 22.15 22.89
C MET A 144 12.89 22.50 24.29
N PRO A 145 11.61 22.25 24.65
CA PRO A 145 11.11 22.53 25.99
C PRO A 145 11.76 21.66 27.07
N PHE A 146 12.16 20.42 26.75
CA PHE A 146 12.86 19.56 27.71
C PHE A 146 14.24 20.12 28.07
N ILE A 147 15.04 20.53 27.06
CA ILE A 147 16.34 21.17 27.25
C ILE A 147 16.17 22.52 27.98
N ALA A 148 15.22 23.36 27.55
CA ALA A 148 14.97 24.65 28.19
C ALA A 148 14.62 24.48 29.68
N GLY A 149 13.78 23.50 30.02
CA GLY A 149 13.45 23.16 31.40
C GLY A 149 14.69 22.78 32.22
N LEU A 150 15.53 21.89 31.69
CA LEU A 150 16.77 21.46 32.36
C LEU A 150 17.74 22.63 32.59
N VAL A 151 17.91 23.50 31.59
CA VAL A 151 18.78 24.68 31.67
C VAL A 151 18.29 25.66 32.73
N VAL A 152 16.99 25.94 32.79
CA VAL A 152 16.38 26.82 33.79
C VAL A 152 16.55 26.24 35.21
N VAL A 153 16.35 24.94 35.39
CA VAL A 153 16.56 24.28 36.69
C VAL A 153 18.03 24.39 37.11
N PHE A 154 18.96 24.16 36.20
CA PHE A 154 20.38 24.28 36.49
C PHE A 154 20.77 25.71 36.91
N PHE A 155 20.33 26.73 36.16
CA PHE A 155 20.60 28.14 36.50
C PHE A 155 19.94 28.56 37.82
N THR A 156 18.71 28.14 38.09
CA THR A 156 18.02 28.46 39.35
C THR A 156 18.72 27.82 40.55
N VAL A 157 19.20 26.58 40.43
CA VAL A 157 20.00 25.91 41.47
C VAL A 157 21.33 26.63 41.70
N LEU A 158 22.06 26.98 40.63
CA LEU A 158 23.30 27.74 40.75
C LEU A 158 23.10 29.09 41.45
N LEU A 159 22.06 29.83 41.08
CA LEU A 159 21.72 31.10 41.72
C LEU A 159 21.33 30.91 43.20
N ALA A 160 20.59 29.85 43.54
CA ALA A 160 20.24 29.53 44.92
C ALA A 160 21.47 29.20 45.78
N VAL A 161 22.41 28.42 45.23
CA VAL A 161 23.69 28.10 45.89
C VAL A 161 24.54 29.36 46.07
N ALA A 162 24.71 30.17 45.03
CA ALA A 162 25.46 31.42 45.10
C ALA A 162 24.86 32.42 46.10
N SER A 163 23.53 32.53 46.13
CA SER A 163 22.80 33.35 47.11
C SER A 163 23.05 32.88 48.55
N ARG A 164 22.93 31.58 48.81
CA ARG A 164 23.24 30.98 50.12
C ARG A 164 24.69 31.22 50.52
N TRP A 165 25.64 31.05 49.60
CA TRP A 165 27.06 31.23 49.87
C TRP A 165 27.44 32.68 50.18
N ASN A 166 26.84 33.63 49.46
CA ASN A 166 26.99 35.06 49.73
C ASN A 166 26.38 35.46 51.08
N ARG A 167 25.27 34.83 51.49
CA ARG A 167 24.65 35.05 52.81
C ARG A 167 25.56 34.55 53.94
N ILE A 168 26.14 33.35 53.80
CA ILE A 168 27.09 32.79 54.78
C ILE A 168 28.34 33.68 54.89
N ARG A 169 28.90 34.15 53.77
CA ARG A 169 30.05 35.07 53.79
C ARG A 169 29.78 36.40 54.49
N LYS A 170 28.53 36.88 54.54
CA LYS A 170 28.15 38.12 55.26
C LYS A 170 27.99 37.93 56.77
N CYS A 171 27.81 36.70 57.26
CA CYS A 171 27.69 36.41 58.70
C CYS A 171 29.04 36.07 59.38
N CYS A 172 30.10 35.84 58.61
CA CYS A 172 31.46 35.58 59.11
C CYS A 172 32.39 36.82 59.04
N LYS A 173 31.80 38.02 58.99
CA LYS A 173 32.48 39.33 59.09
C LYS A 173 31.86 40.09 60.25
#